data_AF-A0A0Q0C3W4-F1
#
_entry.id   AF-A0A0Q0C3W4-F1
#
_cell.length_a   1.000
_cell.length_b   1.000
_cell.length_c   1.000
_cell.angle_alpha   90.00
_cell.angle_beta   90.00
_cell.angle_gamma   90.00
#
_symmetry.space_group_name_H-M   'P 1'
#
loop_
_entity.id
_entity.type
_entity.pdbx_description
1 polymer ?
#
loop_
_entity_poly.entity_id
_entity_poly.type
_entity_poly.pdbx_seq_one_letter_code
_entity_poly.pdbx_strand_id
1 'polypeptide(L)' 'MIIGLGWTLAIVALAAFGLLGAAGAMVAAILHNLSTLLVLGNAGRLLRFQEPLMKL' A
#
# COMPACT_ATOMS: atom_id res chain seq x y z
N MET A 1 -5.05 4.95 11.00
CA MET A 1 -5.63 5.89 10.02
C MET A 1 -4.55 6.62 9.19
N ILE A 2 -3.47 7.07 9.84
CA ILE A 2 -2.40 7.88 9.22
C ILE A 2 -1.72 7.16 8.04
N ILE A 3 -1.45 5.87 8.14
CA ILE A 3 -0.64 5.13 7.15
C ILE A 3 -1.41 4.95 5.82
N GLY A 4 -2.70 4.61 5.88
CA GLY A 4 -3.52 4.42 4.68
C GLY A 4 -3.95 5.74 4.05
N LEU A 5 -4.57 6.63 4.83
CA LEU A 5 -5.09 7.89 4.31
C LEU A 5 -3.97 8.88 3.97
N GLY A 6 -2.93 8.96 4.81
CA GLY A 6 -1.77 9.81 4.59
C GLY A 6 -0.99 9.41 3.35
N TRP A 7 -0.86 8.11 3.09
CA TRP A 7 -0.25 7.62 1.85
C TRP A 7 -1.08 8.02 0.63
N THR A 8 -2.40 7.76 0.63
CA THR A 8 -3.29 8.14 -0.48
C THR A 8 -3.22 9.64 -0.79
N LEU A 9 -3.25 10.49 0.23
CA LEU A 9 -3.13 11.93 0.04
C LEU A 9 -1.75 12.33 -0.50
N ALA A 10 -0.67 11.68 -0.05
CA ALA A 10 0.68 11.95 -0.54
C ALA A 10 0.82 11.63 -2.04
N ILE A 11 0.44 10.43 -2.49
CA ILE A 11 0.54 10.07 -3.92
C ILE A 11 -0.40 10.89 -4.82
N VAL A 12 -1.60 11.25 -4.34
CA VAL A 12 -2.51 12.15 -5.08
C VAL A 12 -1.94 13.56 -5.17
N ALA A 13 -1.36 14.08 -4.09
CA ALA A 13 -0.69 15.38 -4.12
C ALA A 13 0.50 15.37 -5.09
N LEU A 14 1.37 14.35 -5.05
CA LEU A 14 2.49 14.22 -5.98
C LEU A 14 2.03 14.20 -7.45
N ALA A 15 0.91 13.53 -7.75
CA ALA A 15 0.31 13.57 -9.08
C ALA A 15 -0.23 14.96 -9.45
N ALA A 16 -0.97 15.60 -8.53
CA ALA A 16 -1.61 16.90 -8.75
C ALA A 16 -0.59 18.04 -8.93
N PHE A 17 0.56 17.97 -8.25
CA PHE A 17 1.66 18.91 -8.41
C PHE A 17 2.59 18.58 -9.59
N GLY A 18 2.28 17.55 -10.38
CA GLY A 18 3.08 17.17 -11.56
C GLY A 18 4.42 16.51 -11.25
N LEU A 19 4.70 16.19 -9.98
CA LEU A 19 5.97 15.58 -9.54
C LEU A 19 6.15 14.15 -10.07
N LEU A 20 5.07 13.50 -10.51
CA LEU A 20 5.08 12.17 -11.14
C LEU A 20 5.14 12.21 -12.69
N GLY A 21 5.29 13.40 -13.29
CA GLY A 21 5.41 13.59 -14.74
C GLY A 21 4.06 13.55 -15.49
N ALA A 22 4.13 13.47 -16.83
CA ALA A 22 2.97 13.61 -17.73
C ALA A 22 1.87 12.57 -17.50
N ALA A 23 2.22 11.38 -17.00
CA ALA A 23 1.29 10.30 -16.66
C ALA A 23 1.06 10.18 -15.14
N GLY A 24 1.21 11.27 -14.38
CA GLY A 24 1.24 11.24 -12.92
C GLY A 24 0.01 10.61 -12.26
N ALA A 25 -1.19 10.81 -12.81
CA ALA A 25 -2.40 10.16 -12.31
C ALA A 25 -2.37 8.63 -12.48
N MET A 26 -1.84 8.14 -13.61
CA MET A 26 -1.70 6.71 -13.87
C MET A 26 -0.64 6.08 -12.96
N VAL A 27 0.49 6.77 -12.76
CA VAL A 27 1.54 6.36 -11.82
C VAL A 27 0.99 6.29 -10.39
N ALA A 28 0.25 7.30 -9.95
CA ALA A 28 -0.37 7.32 -8.63
C ALA A 28 -1.39 6.18 -8.44
N ALA A 29 -2.21 5.90 -9.47
CA ALA A 29 -3.16 4.78 -9.43
C ALA A 29 -2.43 3.43 -9.31
N ILE A 30 -1.34 3.24 -10.05
CA ILE A 30 -0.52 2.02 -9.95
C ILE A 30 0.08 1.89 -8.55
N LEU A 31 0.73 2.94 -8.04
CA LEU A 31 1.36 2.95 -6.71
C LEU A 31 0.33 2.67 -5.59
N HIS A 32 -0.85 3.26 -5.68
CA HIS A 32 -1.93 3.02 -4.73
C HIS A 32 -2.35 1.55 -4.70
N ASN A 33 -2.61 0.96 -5.89
CA ASN A 33 -3.04 -0.43 -6.00
C ASN A 33 -1.93 -1.42 -5.59
N LEU A 34 -0.68 -1.13 -5.92
CA LEU A 34 0.48 -1.91 -5.49
C LEU A 34 0.61 -1.94 -3.97
N SER A 35 0.33 -0.81 -3.30
CA SER A 35 0.37 -0.74 -1.83
C SER A 35 -0.60 -1.73 -1.20
N THR A 36 -1.81 -1.84 -1.76
CA THR A 36 -2.81 -2.82 -1.32
C THR A 36 -2.32 -4.25 -1.52
N LEU A 37 -1.74 -4.58 -2.68
CA LEU A 37 -1.20 -5.93 -2.96
C LEU A 37 -0.05 -6.29 -2.01
N LEU A 38 0.86 -5.35 -1.72
CA LEU A 38 1.96 -5.56 -0.79
C LEU A 38 1.48 -5.80 0.64
N VAL A 39 0.48 -5.04 1.10
CA VAL A 39 -0.13 -5.22 2.42
C VAL A 39 -0.85 -6.56 2.50
N LEU A 40 -1.61 -6.94 1.46
CA LEU A 40 -2.27 -8.25 1.39
C LEU A 40 -1.25 -9.39 1.40
N GLY A 41 -0.16 -9.28 0.64
CA GLY A 41 0.93 -10.26 0.66
C GLY A 41 1.59 -10.36 2.03
N ASN A 42 1.85 -9.23 2.69
CA ASN A 42 2.40 -9.20 4.05
C ASN A 42 1.44 -9.84 5.07
N ALA A 43 0.16 -9.48 5.02
CA ALA A 43 -0.88 -10.09 5.85
C ALA A 43 -0.99 -11.61 5.61
N GLY A 44 -0.93 -12.05 4.34
CA GLY A 44 -0.90 -13.46 3.98
C GLY A 44 0.30 -14.22 4.55
N ARG A 45 1.50 -13.61 4.58
CA ARG A 45 2.66 -14.19 5.25
C ARG A 45 2.43 -14.33 6.75
N LEU A 46 1.93 -13.29 7.42
CA LEU A 46 1.63 -13.32 8.85
C LEU A 46 0.60 -14.39 9.20
N LEU A 47 -0.40 -14.63 8.35
CA LEU A 47 -1.38 -15.71 8.53
C LEU A 47 -0.76 -17.09 8.40
N ARG A 48 0.25 -17.28 7.54
CA ARG A 48 1.00 -18.55 7.45
C ARG A 48 1.93 -18.80 8.65
N PHE A 49 2.34 -17.75 9.36
CA PHE A 49 3.13 -17.84 10.60
C PHE A 49 2.28 -18.12 11.85
N GLN A 50 0.98 -18.39 11.69
CA GLN A 50 0.15 -18.97 12.76
C GLN A 50 0.48 -20.47 12.86
N GLU A 51 1.69 -20.82 13.33
CA GLU A 51 1.89 -22.14 13.94
C GLU A 51 0.89 -22.26 15.11
N PRO A 52 0.20 -23.42 15.28
CA PRO A 52 -0.65 -23.61 16.44
C PRO A 52 0.25 -23.45 17.65
N LEU A 53 -0.03 -22.44 18.47
CA LEU A 53 0.63 -22.23 19.74
C LEU A 53 0.33 -23.49 20.57
N MET A 54 1.26 -24.46 20.49
CA MET A 54 1.23 -25.73 21.18
C MET A 54 1.29 -25.39 22.66
N LYS A 55 0.11 -25.23 23.26
CA LYS A 55 -0.06 -25.11 24.70
C LYS A 55 0.28 -26.47 25.27
N LEU A 56 1.47 -26.54 25.89
CA LEU A 56 1.84 -27.58 26.84
C LEU A 56 0.85 -27.58 28.00
#